data_AF-A0A4Q3RC35-F1
#
_entry.id   AF-A0A4Q3RC35-F1
#
_cell.length_a   1.000
_cell.length_b   1.000
_cell.length_c   1.000
_cell.angle_alpha   90.00
_cell.angle_beta   90.00
_cell.angle_gamma   90.00
#
_symmetry.space_group_name_H-M   'P 1'
#
loop_
_entity.id
_entity.type
_entity.pdbx_description
1 polymer ?
#
loop_
_entity_poly.entity_id
_entity_poly.type
_entity_poly.pdbx_seq_one_letter_code
_entity_poly.pdbx_strand_id
1 'polypeptide(L)'
;KTQTPARSNFMFMIFVSAFAAFVPARVVGEMTSIGTLFAFILVCVGVWVMRVKMPELPRAFKTPLVPLVPILGIAVCLFMMVFLPMDTWIRLLVWMLIGMDIYLWYGAKHSKLGNGTAHRPGMRIARIVSLVLCVLLVVAGFLHQVTVGFDTDKTLMYISFIFAAVHFVVFASKLGRKENP
;
A
#
# COMPACT_ATOMS: atom_id res chain seq x y z
N LYS A 1 -26.03 -21.64 -16.73
CA LYS A 1 -24.87 -20.72 -16.85
C LYS A 1 -24.21 -20.65 -15.48
N THR A 2 -23.07 -21.31 -15.26
CA THR A 2 -22.40 -21.29 -13.95
C THR A 2 -21.90 -19.86 -13.67
N GLN A 3 -22.25 -19.27 -12.52
CA GLN A 3 -21.79 -17.94 -12.10
C GLN A 3 -20.35 -17.97 -11.55
N THR A 4 -19.55 -18.95 -11.98
CA THR A 4 -18.18 -19.15 -11.55
C THR A 4 -17.24 -18.40 -12.50
N PRO A 5 -16.28 -17.61 -11.99
CA PRO A 5 -15.32 -16.87 -12.81
C PRO A 5 -14.23 -17.80 -13.39
N ALA A 6 -14.63 -18.87 -14.11
CA ALA A 6 -13.75 -19.93 -14.58
C ALA A 6 -12.67 -19.43 -15.55
N ARG A 7 -13.02 -18.49 -16.44
CA ARG A 7 -12.06 -17.87 -17.36
C ARG A 7 -10.98 -17.07 -16.63
N SER A 8 -11.37 -16.29 -15.61
CA SER A 8 -10.41 -15.54 -14.80
C SER A 8 -9.52 -16.47 -13.99
N ASN A 9 -10.09 -17.52 -13.39
CA ASN A 9 -9.32 -18.48 -12.61
C ASN A 9 -8.26 -19.19 -13.47
N PHE A 10 -8.62 -19.60 -14.69
CA PHE A 10 -7.68 -20.23 -15.62
C PHE A 10 -6.55 -19.29 -16.05
N MET A 11 -6.87 -18.01 -16.31
CA MET A 11 -5.86 -16.99 -16.61
C MET A 11 -4.87 -16.81 -15.45
N PHE A 12 -5.36 -16.72 -14.21
CA PHE A 12 -4.50 -16.61 -13.03
C PHE A 12 -3.66 -17.88 -12.82
N MET A 13 -4.22 -19.07 -13.04
CA MET A 13 -3.49 -20.33 -12.92
C MET A 13 -2.27 -20.36 -13.85
N ILE A 14 -2.45 -20.03 -15.14
CA ILE A 14 -1.34 -20.00 -16.11
C ILE A 14 -0.31 -18.96 -15.70
N PHE A 15 -0.76 -17.75 -15.38
CA PHE A 15 0.13 -16.65 -15.03
C PHE A 15 0.96 -16.95 -13.77
N VAL A 16 0.31 -17.37 -12.68
CA VAL A 16 0.99 -17.64 -11.41
C VAL A 16 1.91 -18.87 -11.51
N SER A 17 1.50 -19.92 -12.21
CA SER A 17 2.35 -21.12 -12.39
C SER A 17 3.61 -20.82 -13.18
N ALA A 18 3.52 -19.98 -14.23
CA ALA A 18 4.70 -19.52 -14.96
C ALA A 18 5.65 -18.75 -14.03
N PHE A 19 5.15 -17.77 -13.26
CA PHE A 19 5.99 -17.02 -12.30
C PHE A 19 6.59 -17.91 -11.20
N ALA A 20 5.83 -18.91 -10.71
CA ALA A 20 6.31 -19.83 -9.68
C ALA A 20 7.48 -20.71 -10.15
N ALA A 21 7.60 -20.97 -11.45
CA ALA A 21 8.71 -21.74 -12.01
C ALA A 21 10.04 -20.96 -12.03
N PHE A 22 9.99 -19.62 -12.13
CA PHE A 22 11.18 -18.78 -12.30
C PHE A 22 11.54 -17.94 -11.06
N VAL A 23 10.60 -17.69 -10.16
CA VAL A 23 10.84 -16.83 -8.98
C VAL A 23 11.10 -17.68 -7.73
N PRO A 24 12.22 -17.48 -7.02
CA PRO A 24 12.52 -18.23 -5.80
C PRO A 24 11.45 -18.05 -4.72
N ALA A 25 11.01 -19.17 -4.12
CA ALA A 25 9.97 -19.19 -3.09
C ALA A 25 10.27 -18.29 -1.88
N ARG A 26 11.55 -18.11 -1.53
CA ARG A 26 11.99 -17.21 -0.45
C ARG A 26 11.58 -15.76 -0.72
N VAL A 27 11.86 -15.26 -1.93
CA VAL A 27 11.57 -13.86 -2.31
C VAL A 27 10.07 -13.61 -2.32
N VAL A 28 9.30 -14.57 -2.87
CA VAL A 28 7.83 -14.49 -2.88
C VAL A 28 7.26 -14.56 -1.46
N GLY A 29 7.84 -15.40 -0.60
CA GLY A 29 7.44 -15.53 0.80
C GLY A 29 7.65 -14.24 1.58
N GLU A 30 8.78 -13.57 1.39
CA GLU A 30 9.09 -12.27 1.99
C GLU A 30 8.14 -11.17 1.51
N MET A 31 7.85 -11.11 0.20
CA MET A 31 6.87 -10.17 -0.38
C MET A 31 5.45 -10.40 0.15
N THR A 32 5.05 -11.67 0.26
CA THR A 32 3.70 -12.02 0.75
C THR A 32 3.58 -11.67 2.23
N SER A 33 4.63 -11.97 3.01
CA SER A 33 4.66 -11.69 4.45
C SER A 33 4.56 -10.20 4.75
N ILE A 34 5.32 -9.34 4.08
CA ILE A 34 5.25 -7.90 4.33
C ILE A 34 3.86 -7.33 3.98
N GLY A 35 3.24 -7.83 2.90
CA GLY A 35 1.91 -7.41 2.47
C GLY A 35 0.80 -7.82 3.45
N THR A 36 0.84 -9.05 3.98
CA THR A 36 -0.16 -9.54 4.94
C THR A 36 -0.03 -8.84 6.29
N LEU A 37 1.20 -8.61 6.77
CA LEU A 37 1.45 -7.83 8.00
C LEU A 37 0.93 -6.40 7.85
N PHE A 38 1.18 -5.75 6.71
CA PHE A 38 0.63 -4.43 6.43
C PHE A 38 -0.90 -4.42 6.38
N ALA A 39 -1.52 -5.41 5.74
CA ALA A 39 -2.98 -5.55 5.73
C ALA A 39 -3.56 -5.71 7.14
N PHE A 40 -2.91 -6.50 8.01
CA PHE A 40 -3.32 -6.65 9.40
C PHE A 40 -3.19 -5.35 10.21
N ILE A 41 -2.14 -4.56 9.99
CA ILE A 41 -2.03 -3.21 10.58
C ILE A 41 -3.23 -2.35 10.16
N LEU A 42 -3.56 -2.31 8.87
CA LEU A 42 -4.71 -1.54 8.37
C LEU A 42 -6.04 -2.03 8.96
N VAL A 43 -6.21 -3.34 9.13
CA VAL A 43 -7.40 -3.92 9.78
C VAL A 43 -7.48 -3.51 11.25
N CYS A 44 -6.38 -3.58 12.01
CA CYS A 44 -6.35 -3.14 13.40
C CYS A 44 -6.69 -1.65 13.55
N VAL A 45 -6.12 -0.80 12.67
CA VAL A 45 -6.48 0.64 12.60
C VAL A 45 -7.97 0.79 12.25
N GLY A 46 -8.47 0.03 11.27
CA GLY A 46 -9.87 0.05 10.85
C GLY A 46 -10.83 -0.32 11.98
N VAL A 47 -10.51 -1.33 12.78
CA VAL A 47 -11.30 -1.72 13.97
C VAL A 47 -11.36 -0.56 14.97
N TRP A 48 -10.23 0.11 15.25
CA TRP A 48 -10.21 1.26 16.15
C TRP A 48 -11.02 2.43 15.57
N VAL A 49 -10.81 2.81 14.31
CA VAL A 49 -11.54 3.90 13.65
C VAL A 49 -13.05 3.64 13.63
N MET A 50 -13.49 2.41 13.33
CA MET A 50 -14.90 2.02 13.34
C MET A 50 -15.52 2.08 14.74
N ARG A 51 -14.74 1.82 15.80
CA ARG A 51 -15.21 1.91 17.19
C ARG A 51 -15.49 3.34 17.61
N VAL A 52 -14.72 4.30 17.09
CA VAL A 52 -14.89 5.73 17.40
C VAL A 52 -15.94 6.37 16.50
N LYS A 53 -15.89 6.13 15.18
CA LYS A 53 -16.75 6.82 14.21
C LYS A 53 -18.14 6.23 14.07
N MET A 54 -18.33 4.95 14.37
CA MET A 54 -19.61 4.24 14.17
C MET A 54 -19.96 3.36 15.38
N PRO A 55 -20.19 3.96 16.55
CA PRO A 55 -20.45 3.21 17.79
C PRO A 55 -21.75 2.39 17.75
N GLU A 56 -22.80 2.94 17.13
CA GLU A 56 -24.16 2.37 17.13
C GLU A 56 -24.36 1.14 16.23
N LEU A 57 -23.35 0.74 15.45
CA LEU A 57 -23.48 -0.41 14.54
C LEU A 57 -23.68 -1.73 15.33
N PRO A 58 -24.67 -2.57 14.96
CA PRO A 58 -24.85 -3.87 15.57
C PRO A 58 -23.66 -4.78 15.21
N ARG A 59 -23.02 -5.36 16.23
CA ARG A 59 -21.83 -6.21 16.08
C ARG A 59 -22.09 -7.55 16.75
N ALA A 60 -22.17 -8.62 15.95
CA ALA A 60 -22.36 -9.98 16.45
C ALA A 60 -21.20 -10.43 17.35
N PHE A 61 -19.96 -10.00 17.01
CA PHE A 61 -18.77 -10.22 17.83
C PHE A 61 -18.07 -8.89 18.12
N LYS A 62 -17.61 -8.71 19.36
CA LYS A 62 -16.88 -7.53 19.82
C LYS A 62 -15.53 -7.99 20.38
N THR A 63 -14.45 -7.52 19.77
CA THR A 63 -13.10 -7.66 20.33
C THR A 63 -13.04 -7.07 21.75
N PRO A 64 -12.57 -7.83 22.77
CA PRO A 64 -12.37 -7.30 24.11
C PRO A 64 -11.24 -6.25 24.14
N LEU A 65 -11.26 -5.35 25.12
CA LEU A 65 -10.17 -4.41 25.42
C LEU A 65 -9.73 -3.54 24.21
N VAL A 66 -10.68 -2.92 23.51
CA VAL A 66 -10.38 -1.85 22.54
C VAL A 66 -10.14 -0.54 23.33
N PRO A 67 -9.06 0.21 23.08
CA PRO A 67 -8.14 0.14 21.93
C PRO A 67 -6.87 -0.69 22.14
N LEU A 68 -6.63 -1.28 23.32
CA LEU A 68 -5.40 -1.99 23.66
C LEU A 68 -5.10 -3.16 22.69
N VAL A 69 -6.07 -4.03 22.41
CA VAL A 69 -5.87 -5.19 21.52
C VAL A 69 -5.48 -4.77 20.10
N PRO A 70 -6.19 -3.84 19.43
CA PRO A 70 -5.74 -3.29 18.15
C PRO A 70 -4.34 -2.68 18.17
N ILE A 71 -3.98 -1.94 19.22
CA ILE A 71 -2.66 -1.30 19.35
C ILE A 71 -1.56 -2.37 19.48
N LEU A 72 -1.76 -3.39 20.31
CA LEU A 72 -0.81 -4.50 20.44
C LEU A 72 -0.68 -5.26 19.11
N GLY A 73 -1.77 -5.47 18.37
CA GLY A 73 -1.73 -6.07 17.04
C GLY A 73 -0.87 -5.26 16.06
N ILE A 74 -1.04 -3.93 16.03
CA ILE A 74 -0.20 -3.03 15.24
C ILE A 74 1.26 -3.13 15.67
N ALA A 75 1.54 -3.11 16.97
CA ALA A 75 2.90 -3.17 17.51
C ALA A 75 3.61 -4.47 17.13
N VAL A 76 2.96 -5.63 17.27
CA VAL A 76 3.52 -6.93 16.89
C VAL A 76 3.75 -7.02 15.38
N CYS A 77 2.80 -6.57 14.56
CA CYS A 77 2.97 -6.59 13.11
C CYS A 77 4.12 -5.69 12.65
N LEU A 78 4.21 -4.47 13.18
CA LEU A 78 5.31 -3.56 12.89
C LEU A 78 6.65 -4.11 13.36
N PHE A 79 6.70 -4.71 14.55
CA PHE A 79 7.90 -5.37 15.06
C PHE A 79 8.38 -6.45 14.11
N MET A 80 7.49 -7.33 13.63
CA MET A 80 7.86 -8.34 12.65
C MET A 80 8.32 -7.75 11.31
N MET A 81 7.67 -6.68 10.83
CA MET A 81 8.06 -6.00 9.59
C MET A 81 9.48 -5.41 9.65
N VAL A 82 9.93 -4.93 10.81
CA VAL A 82 11.29 -4.37 10.99
C VAL A 82 12.39 -5.42 10.76
N PHE A 83 12.13 -6.70 11.03
CA PHE A 83 13.09 -7.78 10.79
C PHE A 83 13.14 -8.26 9.34
N LEU A 84 12.28 -7.77 8.45
CA LEU A 84 12.34 -8.13 7.04
C LEU A 84 13.45 -7.34 6.32
N PRO A 85 14.07 -7.93 5.27
CA PRO A 85 15.09 -7.26 4.48
C PRO A 85 14.59 -5.92 3.91
N MET A 86 15.47 -4.93 3.82
CA MET A 86 15.11 -3.59 3.35
C MET A 86 14.60 -3.60 1.89
N ASP A 87 15.01 -4.58 1.08
CA ASP A 87 14.48 -4.83 -0.26
C ASP A 87 12.95 -5.01 -0.29
N THR A 88 12.39 -5.66 0.73
CA THR A 88 10.95 -5.93 0.83
C THR A 88 10.15 -4.65 1.08
N TRP A 89 10.71 -3.72 1.87
CA TRP A 89 10.14 -2.41 2.14
C TRP A 89 10.08 -1.55 0.89
N ILE A 90 11.16 -1.52 0.11
CA ILE A 90 11.20 -0.80 -1.17
C ILE A 90 10.14 -1.36 -2.12
N ARG A 91 10.06 -2.69 -2.26
CA ARG A 91 9.04 -3.34 -3.11
C ARG A 91 7.61 -3.01 -2.68
N LEU A 92 7.32 -3.03 -1.38
CA LEU A 92 6.02 -2.63 -0.83
C LEU A 92 5.70 -1.17 -1.18
N LEU A 93 6.63 -0.25 -0.95
CA LEU A 93 6.42 1.18 -1.20
C LEU A 93 6.21 1.49 -2.69
N VAL A 94 6.98 0.86 -3.58
CA VAL A 94 6.78 0.96 -5.03
C VAL A 94 5.39 0.46 -5.41
N TRP A 95 4.96 -0.71 -4.92
CA TRP A 95 3.64 -1.25 -5.23
C TRP A 95 2.50 -0.36 -4.70
N MET A 96 2.68 0.20 -3.51
CA MET A 96 1.72 1.16 -2.93
C MET A 96 1.58 2.42 -3.79
N LEU A 97 2.69 2.94 -4.32
CA LEU A 97 2.66 4.08 -5.24
C LEU A 97 1.89 3.73 -6.52
N ILE A 98 2.21 2.60 -7.17
CA ILE A 98 1.48 2.12 -8.36
C ILE A 98 -0.02 2.04 -8.09
N GLY A 99 -0.41 1.47 -6.94
CA GLY A 99 -1.81 1.37 -6.52
C GLY A 99 -2.47 2.75 -6.39
N MET A 100 -1.75 3.74 -5.85
CA MET A 100 -2.22 5.12 -5.76
C MET A 100 -2.37 5.79 -7.14
N ASP A 101 -1.48 5.55 -8.10
CA ASP A 101 -1.61 6.06 -9.47
C ASP A 101 -2.86 5.54 -10.15
N ILE A 102 -3.08 4.22 -10.07
CA ILE A 102 -4.26 3.57 -10.64
C ILE A 102 -5.53 4.11 -9.96
N TYR A 103 -5.50 4.24 -8.63
CA TYR A 103 -6.62 4.82 -7.90
C TYR A 103 -6.92 6.25 -8.33
N LEU A 104 -5.92 7.12 -8.43
CA LEU A 104 -6.12 8.53 -8.78
C LEU A 104 -6.48 8.74 -10.25
N TRP A 105 -5.98 7.90 -11.16
CA TRP A 105 -6.28 8.01 -12.59
C TRP A 105 -7.64 7.43 -12.94
N TYR A 106 -7.94 6.23 -12.46
CA TYR A 106 -9.14 5.48 -12.82
C TYR A 106 -10.15 5.43 -11.67
N GLY A 107 -9.73 5.00 -10.47
CA GLY A 107 -10.61 4.74 -9.33
C GLY A 107 -11.38 5.96 -8.85
N ALA A 108 -10.73 7.12 -8.76
CA ALA A 108 -11.34 8.38 -8.33
C ALA A 108 -12.42 8.87 -9.32
N LYS A 109 -12.27 8.59 -10.61
CA LYS A 109 -13.24 8.96 -11.65
C LYS A 109 -14.46 8.05 -11.68
N HIS A 110 -14.27 6.76 -11.41
CA HIS A 110 -15.33 5.75 -11.44
C HIS A 110 -15.98 5.48 -10.07
N SER A 111 -15.47 6.12 -9.00
CA SER A 111 -16.03 5.98 -7.66
C SER A 111 -17.44 6.58 -7.58
N LYS A 112 -18.41 5.74 -7.22
CA LYS A 112 -19.82 6.11 -7.00
C LYS A 112 -20.06 6.77 -5.64
N LEU A 113 -19.01 7.02 -4.86
CA LEU A 113 -19.10 7.49 -3.47
C LEU A 113 -19.17 9.03 -3.32
N GLY A 114 -19.25 9.79 -4.42
CA GLY A 114 -19.37 11.24 -4.40
C GLY A 114 -20.72 11.68 -4.98
N ASN A 115 -21.60 12.22 -4.14
CA ASN A 115 -22.93 12.75 -4.49
C ASN A 115 -22.86 14.04 -5.34
N GLY A 116 -22.15 14.05 -6.47
CA GLY A 116 -22.10 15.20 -7.38
C GLY A 116 -21.44 16.48 -6.83
N THR A 117 -20.88 16.46 -5.61
CA THR A 117 -20.19 17.61 -5.01
C THR A 117 -18.79 17.77 -5.58
N ALA A 118 -18.46 18.96 -6.10
CA ALA A 118 -17.13 19.30 -6.64
C ALA A 118 -16.01 19.18 -5.59
N HIS A 119 -16.34 19.38 -4.31
CA HIS A 119 -15.40 19.25 -3.21
C HIS A 119 -15.22 17.79 -2.78
N ARG A 120 -14.03 17.22 -3.04
CA ARG A 120 -13.67 15.84 -2.67
C ARG A 120 -12.48 15.86 -1.70
N PRO A 121 -12.68 16.05 -0.38
CA PRO A 121 -11.58 16.16 0.59
C PRO A 121 -10.66 14.92 0.58
N GLY A 122 -11.19 13.75 0.20
CA GLY A 122 -10.42 12.53 0.01
C GLY A 122 -9.32 12.63 -1.05
N MET A 123 -9.46 13.48 -2.08
CA MET A 123 -8.42 13.66 -3.09
C MET A 123 -7.20 14.38 -2.53
N ARG A 124 -7.38 15.36 -1.64
CA ARG A 124 -6.26 16.03 -0.96
C ARG A 124 -5.48 15.04 -0.10
N ILE A 125 -6.20 14.19 0.66
CA ILE A 125 -5.59 13.15 1.48
C ILE A 125 -4.83 12.15 0.60
N ALA A 126 -5.43 11.68 -0.49
CA ALA A 126 -4.79 10.75 -1.41
C ALA A 126 -3.49 11.32 -2.02
N ARG A 127 -3.47 12.61 -2.39
CA ARG A 127 -2.25 13.28 -2.88
C ARG A 127 -1.18 13.39 -1.79
N ILE A 128 -1.56 13.80 -0.58
CA ILE A 128 -0.61 13.90 0.56
C ILE A 128 -0.02 12.52 0.88
N VAL A 129 -0.86 11.48 0.94
CA VAL A 129 -0.41 10.10 1.15
C VAL A 129 0.58 9.67 0.06
N SER A 130 0.30 10.00 -1.20
CA SER A 130 1.21 9.68 -2.32
C SER A 130 2.56 10.40 -2.19
N LEU A 131 2.57 11.67 -1.77
CA LEU A 131 3.82 12.41 -1.52
C LEU A 131 4.60 11.84 -0.34
N VAL A 132 3.92 11.49 0.76
CA VAL A 132 4.55 10.82 1.91
C VAL A 132 5.15 9.49 1.50
N LEU A 133 4.46 8.68 0.70
CA LEU A 133 4.98 7.42 0.17
C LEU A 133 6.21 7.63 -0.73
N CYS A 134 6.24 8.71 -1.54
CA CYS A 134 7.44 9.04 -2.33
C CYS A 134 8.65 9.37 -1.43
N VAL A 135 8.45 10.17 -0.38
CA VAL A 135 9.51 10.50 0.58
C VAL A 135 9.98 9.23 1.31
N LEU A 136 9.05 8.39 1.78
CA LEU A 136 9.38 7.12 2.42
C LEU A 136 10.16 6.19 1.49
N LEU A 137 9.82 6.15 0.19
CA LEU A 137 10.54 5.35 -0.80
C LEU A 137 11.99 5.84 -0.98
N VAL A 138 12.20 7.16 -1.06
CA VAL A 138 13.54 7.76 -1.15
C VAL A 138 14.35 7.45 0.11
N VAL A 139 13.75 7.62 1.29
CA VAL A 139 14.41 7.32 2.57
C VAL A 139 14.75 5.83 2.67
N ALA A 140 13.82 4.93 2.33
CA ALA A 140 14.06 3.48 2.34
C ALA A 140 15.17 3.08 1.35
N GLY A 141 15.19 3.65 0.15
CA GLY A 141 16.25 3.44 -0.83
C GLY A 141 17.62 3.90 -0.33
N PHE A 142 17.67 5.06 0.33
CA PHE A 142 18.90 5.57 0.93
C PHE A 142 19.37 4.71 2.12
N LEU A 143 18.46 4.35 3.03
CA LEU A 143 18.76 3.47 4.16
C LEU A 143 19.25 2.10 3.70
N HIS A 144 18.67 1.55 2.64
CA HIS A 144 19.16 0.31 2.02
C HIS A 144 20.63 0.46 1.59
N GLN A 145 20.98 1.53 0.88
CA GLN A 145 22.35 1.77 0.45
C GLN A 145 23.32 1.94 1.63
N VAL A 146 22.88 2.60 2.71
CA VAL A 146 23.67 2.73 3.95
C VAL A 146 23.91 1.36 4.59
N THR A 147 22.91 0.46 4.57
CA THR A 147 23.05 -0.89 5.14
C THR A 147 23.87 -1.85 4.28
N VAL A 148 23.82 -1.71 2.95
CA VAL A 148 24.46 -2.64 1.99
C VAL A 148 25.85 -2.15 1.54
N GLY A 149 26.17 -0.88 1.80
CA GLY A 149 27.44 -0.26 1.40
C GLY A 149 27.35 0.39 0.01
N PHE A 150 28.10 1.48 -0.19
CA PHE A 150 28.06 2.28 -1.42
C PHE A 150 28.86 1.68 -2.60
N ASP A 151 29.59 0.58 -2.37
CA ASP A 151 30.36 -0.15 -3.38
C ASP A 151 29.56 -1.29 -4.05
N THR A 152 28.40 -1.63 -3.48
CA THR A 152 27.52 -2.71 -3.96
C THR A 152 26.51 -2.20 -5.00
N ASP A 153 25.80 -3.11 -5.65
CA ASP A 153 24.81 -2.84 -6.72
C ASP A 153 23.82 -1.71 -6.34
N LYS A 154 23.90 -0.60 -7.09
CA LYS A 154 23.11 0.63 -6.89
C LYS A 154 21.77 0.60 -7.63
N THR A 155 21.45 -0.51 -8.32
CA THR A 155 20.29 -0.61 -9.21
C THR A 155 18.96 -0.32 -8.49
N LEU A 156 18.76 -0.87 -7.29
CA LEU A 156 17.54 -0.64 -6.50
C LEU A 156 17.41 0.81 -6.02
N MET A 157 18.53 1.46 -5.71
CA MET A 157 18.55 2.88 -5.34
C MET A 157 18.18 3.76 -6.55
N TYR A 158 18.74 3.49 -7.74
CA TYR A 158 18.38 4.24 -8.94
C TYR A 158 16.91 4.03 -9.34
N ILE A 159 16.40 2.80 -9.31
CA ILE A 159 14.99 2.50 -9.64
C ILE A 159 14.07 3.24 -8.67
N SER A 160 14.33 3.16 -7.36
CA SER A 160 13.50 3.82 -6.35
C SER A 160 13.51 5.34 -6.50
N PHE A 161 14.67 5.96 -6.81
CA PHE A 161 14.77 7.40 -7.01
C PHE A 161 14.11 7.87 -8.30
N ILE A 162 14.30 7.17 -9.42
CA ILE A 162 13.65 7.49 -10.69
C ILE A 162 12.13 7.36 -10.53
N PHE A 163 11.68 6.26 -9.93
CA PHE A 163 10.27 6.01 -9.69
C PHE A 163 9.68 7.10 -8.78
N ALA A 164 10.31 7.39 -7.64
CA ALA A 164 9.88 8.46 -6.74
C ALA A 164 9.85 9.84 -7.44
N ALA A 165 10.85 10.17 -8.26
CA ALA A 165 10.91 11.44 -8.99
C ALA A 165 9.76 11.59 -9.98
N VAL A 166 9.47 10.55 -10.78
CA VAL A 166 8.35 10.55 -11.73
C VAL A 166 7.02 10.78 -11.00
N HIS A 167 6.79 10.07 -9.91
CA HIS A 167 5.53 10.16 -9.14
C HIS A 167 5.42 11.49 -8.42
N PHE A 168 6.51 11.98 -7.84
CA PHE A 168 6.56 13.30 -7.21
C PHE A 168 6.20 14.40 -8.22
N VAL A 169 6.75 14.39 -9.43
CA VAL A 169 6.42 15.38 -10.48
C VAL A 169 4.94 15.28 -10.88
N VAL A 170 4.42 14.07 -11.09
CA VAL A 170 3.01 13.84 -11.46
C VAL A 170 2.03 14.30 -10.36
N PHE A 171 2.38 14.13 -9.08
CA PHE A 171 1.51 14.47 -7.97
C PHE A 171 1.66 15.91 -7.47
N ALA A 172 2.89 16.43 -7.41
CA ALA A 172 3.16 17.82 -7.00
C ALA A 172 2.59 18.82 -8.02
N SER A 173 2.72 18.55 -9.33
CA SER A 173 2.11 19.39 -10.39
C SER A 173 0.58 19.48 -10.27
N LYS A 174 -0.07 18.46 -9.69
CA LYS A 174 -1.51 18.45 -9.45
C LYS A 174 -1.91 19.08 -8.12
N LEU A 175 -0.99 19.32 -7.18
CA LEU A 175 -1.29 19.93 -5.87
C LEU A 175 -1.60 21.44 -6.01
N GLY A 176 -1.01 22.12 -6.98
CA GLY A 176 -1.22 23.55 -7.24
C GLY A 176 -2.47 23.91 -8.05
N ARG A 177 -3.20 22.94 -8.61
CA ARG A 177 -4.49 23.20 -9.26
C ARG A 177 -5.54 23.39 -8.17
N LYS A 178 -5.97 24.65 -7.94
CA LYS A 178 -7.17 24.96 -7.14
C LYS A 178 -8.30 24.06 -7.64
N GLU A 179 -8.90 23.30 -6.72
CA GLU A 179 -10.19 22.68 -6.98
C GLU A 179 -11.16 23.84 -7.18
N ASN A 180 -11.45 24.17 -8.44
CA ASN A 180 -12.43 25.20 -8.74
C ASN A 180 -13.79 24.73 -8.18
N PRO A 181 -14.52 25.62 -7.49
CA PRO A 181 -15.76 25.27 -6.79
C PRO A 181 -16.82 24.66 -7.70
#